data_AF-A0A844TCU8-F1
#
_entry.id   AF-A0A844TCU8-F1
#
_cell.length_a   1.000
_cell.length_b   1.000
_cell.length_c   1.000
_cell.angle_alpha   90.00
_cell.angle_beta   90.00
_cell.angle_gamma   90.00
#
_symmetry.space_group_name_H-M   'P 1'
#
loop_
_entity.id
_entity.type
_entity.pdbx_description
1 polymer ?
#
loop_
_entity_poly.entity_id
_entity_poly.type
_entity_poly.pdbx_seq_one_letter_code
_entity_poly.pdbx_strand_id
1 'polypeptide(L)'
;MNAGFDRIGLKRFAGTGERLARAVTVASVSFGRSLLWLLAAIIVGCGVWMLLPLSKGNSAQPEKSELASVETSRSDDAPAAVSPVSEALAPAMAELDRLRISSQTWRRGGLGSKALVTFTLRNDNDYAVKDVEIVCAFARRDGSHLTNRSRVLADPVSMKSRKTFARITVGFVNVNADQAKCSLVAARRA
;
A
#
# COMPACT_ATOMS: atom_id res chain seq x y z
N MET A 1 43.93 -43.32 -16.05
CA MET A 1 42.93 -44.12 -16.80
C MET A 1 41.59 -43.44 -16.65
N ASN A 2 41.11 -42.89 -17.75
CA ASN A 2 39.83 -42.20 -17.88
C ASN A 2 38.74 -43.22 -18.23
N ALA A 3 37.60 -43.13 -17.55
CA ALA A 3 36.30 -43.61 -18.00
C ALA A 3 35.30 -42.61 -17.38
N GLY A 4 34.49 -41.82 -18.09
CA GLY A 4 34.03 -41.92 -19.46
C GLY A 4 32.50 -41.96 -19.43
N PHE A 5 31.87 -40.81 -19.69
CA PHE A 5 30.59 -40.55 -20.40
C PHE A 5 29.36 -41.42 -20.09
N ASP A 6 28.09 -40.99 -20.13
CA ASP A 6 27.32 -39.75 -20.32
C ASP A 6 25.85 -40.24 -20.32
N ARG A 7 24.88 -39.31 -20.24
CA ARG A 7 23.42 -39.47 -20.46
C ARG A 7 22.62 -40.29 -19.43
N ILE A 8 21.71 -39.59 -18.74
CA ILE A 8 20.23 -39.73 -18.67
C ILE A 8 19.77 -38.64 -17.68
N GLY A 9 18.82 -37.73 -17.92
CA GLY A 9 17.97 -37.46 -19.06
C GLY A 9 17.38 -36.05 -18.90
N LEU A 10 17.50 -35.28 -19.96
CA LEU A 10 16.92 -33.95 -20.17
C LEU A 10 15.39 -34.10 -20.28
N LYS A 11 14.64 -33.87 -19.20
CA LYS A 11 13.18 -33.66 -19.33
C LYS A 11 12.94 -32.22 -19.79
N ARG A 12 12.78 -32.10 -21.12
CA ARG A 12 12.20 -30.94 -21.79
C ARG A 12 10.83 -30.64 -21.20
N PHE A 13 10.63 -29.38 -20.80
CA PHE A 13 9.31 -28.77 -20.74
C PHE A 13 8.82 -28.59 -22.18
N ALA A 14 7.96 -29.49 -22.62
CA ALA A 14 7.19 -29.33 -23.85
C ALA A 14 5.70 -29.39 -23.48
N GLY A 15 4.92 -28.42 -23.97
CA GLY A 15 3.48 -28.57 -24.11
C GLY A 15 2.61 -27.84 -23.08
N THR A 16 2.64 -26.51 -23.07
CA THR A 16 1.46 -25.71 -22.67
C THR A 16 1.38 -24.41 -23.47
N GLY A 17 1.66 -24.50 -24.77
CA GLY A 17 1.63 -23.37 -25.71
C GLY A 17 0.43 -23.34 -26.66
N GLU A 18 -0.47 -24.33 -26.63
CA GLU A 18 -1.48 -24.51 -27.70
C GLU A 18 -2.95 -24.42 -27.23
N ARG A 19 -3.23 -23.82 -26.06
CA ARG A 19 -4.63 -23.54 -25.64
C ARG A 19 -5.01 -22.07 -25.60
N LEU A 20 -4.10 -21.15 -25.91
CA LEU A 20 -4.40 -19.70 -25.95
C LEU A 20 -4.68 -19.15 -27.35
N ALA A 21 -4.47 -19.94 -28.42
CA ALA A 21 -4.67 -19.50 -29.80
C ALA A 21 -6.09 -19.73 -30.37
N ARG A 22 -7.03 -20.29 -29.60
CA ARG A 22 -8.41 -20.55 -30.07
C ARG A 22 -9.52 -19.81 -29.32
N ALA A 23 -9.18 -18.88 -28.43
CA ALA A 23 -10.14 -18.14 -27.61
C ALA A 23 -10.25 -16.64 -27.98
N VAL A 24 -9.79 -16.23 -29.17
CA VAL A 24 -9.76 -14.81 -29.57
C VAL A 24 -10.75 -14.45 -30.69
N THR A 25 -11.49 -15.40 -31.27
CA THR A 25 -12.38 -15.12 -32.42
C THR A 25 -13.89 -15.23 -32.15
N VAL A 26 -14.35 -15.26 -30.89
CA VAL A 26 -15.80 -15.30 -30.57
C VAL A 26 -16.28 -14.07 -29.76
N ALA A 27 -15.41 -13.09 -29.52
CA ALA A 27 -15.69 -11.99 -28.60
C ALA A 27 -15.93 -10.61 -29.25
N SER A 28 -16.49 -10.53 -30.47
CA SER A 28 -16.66 -9.23 -31.15
C SER A 28 -18.07 -8.86 -31.59
N VAL A 29 -19.10 -9.70 -31.39
CA VAL A 29 -20.49 -9.36 -31.85
C VAL A 29 -21.48 -9.08 -30.71
N SER A 30 -21.21 -9.51 -29.48
CA SER A 30 -22.16 -9.33 -28.36
C SER A 30 -21.98 -8.03 -27.56
N PHE A 31 -20.84 -7.35 -27.69
CA PHE A 31 -20.52 -6.17 -26.87
C PHE A 31 -21.25 -4.89 -27.34
N GLY A 32 -21.47 -4.71 -28.64
CA GLY A 32 -22.14 -3.53 -29.18
C GLY A 32 -23.63 -3.45 -28.83
N ARG A 33 -24.32 -4.59 -28.78
CA ARG A 33 -25.76 -4.64 -28.48
C ARG A 33 -26.05 -4.39 -27.00
N SER A 34 -25.17 -4.86 -26.11
CA SER A 34 -25.26 -4.61 -24.66
C SER A 34 -25.05 -3.13 -24.32
N LEU A 35 -24.08 -2.48 -25.00
CA LEU A 35 -23.80 -1.06 -24.80
C LEU A 35 -24.95 -0.15 -25.23
N LEU A 36 -25.62 -0.47 -26.34
CA LEU A 36 -26.80 0.27 -26.81
C LEU A 36 -27.98 0.17 -25.83
N TRP A 37 -28.23 -1.00 -25.24
CA TRP A 37 -29.28 -1.17 -24.22
C TRP A 37 -28.96 -0.43 -22.92
N LEU A 38 -27.69 -0.40 -22.50
CA LEU A 38 -27.24 0.38 -21.34
C LEU A 38 -27.44 1.89 -21.55
N LEU A 39 -27.08 2.42 -22.73
CA LEU A 39 -27.29 3.83 -23.05
C LEU A 39 -28.78 4.20 -23.08
N ALA A 40 -29.64 3.35 -23.65
CA ALA A 40 -31.07 3.56 -23.63
C ALA A 40 -31.65 3.57 -22.20
N ALA A 41 -31.21 2.66 -21.33
CA ALA A 41 -31.64 2.63 -19.93
C ALA A 41 -31.18 3.87 -19.14
N ILE A 42 -29.98 4.40 -19.40
CA ILE A 42 -29.48 5.63 -18.77
C ILE A 42 -30.33 6.84 -19.18
N ILE A 43 -30.68 6.98 -20.46
CA ILE A 43 -31.50 8.10 -20.96
C ILE A 43 -32.90 8.08 -20.31
N VAL A 44 -33.53 6.91 -20.22
CA VAL A 44 -34.83 6.77 -19.55
C VAL A 44 -34.72 7.02 -18.04
N GLY A 45 -33.67 6.51 -17.38
CA GLY A 45 -33.43 6.75 -15.95
C GLY A 45 -33.19 8.22 -15.60
N CYS A 46 -32.39 8.93 -16.39
CA CYS A 46 -32.14 10.37 -16.19
C CYS A 46 -33.40 11.22 -16.46
N GLY A 47 -34.23 10.84 -17.45
CA GLY A 47 -35.49 11.53 -17.72
C GLY A 47 -36.48 11.44 -16.56
N VAL A 48 -36.54 10.29 -15.87
CA VAL A 48 -37.40 10.09 -14.70
C VAL A 48 -36.89 10.84 -13.47
N TRP A 49 -35.57 11.02 -13.31
CA TRP A 49 -34.98 11.75 -12.18
C TRP A 49 -35.21 13.27 -12.24
N MET A 50 -35.45 13.84 -13.43
CA MET A 50 -35.77 15.27 -13.60
C MET A 50 -37.21 15.64 -13.22
N LEU A 51 -38.08 14.67 -12.97
CA LEU A 51 -39.49 14.89 -12.59
C LEU A 51 -39.73 14.86 -11.08
N LEU A 52 -38.68 14.76 -10.25
CA LEU A 52 -38.79 14.94 -8.81
C LEU A 52 -38.62 16.43 -8.45
N PRO A 53 -39.66 17.08 -7.88
CA PRO A 53 -39.50 18.43 -7.36
C PRO A 53 -38.47 18.41 -6.24
N LEU A 54 -37.39 19.17 -6.45
CA LEU A 54 -36.32 19.42 -5.48
C LEU A 54 -36.93 20.11 -4.26
N SER A 55 -37.26 19.32 -3.24
CA SER A 55 -37.73 19.82 -1.95
C SER A 55 -36.69 20.76 -1.35
N LYS A 56 -37.14 22.00 -1.20
CA LYS A 56 -36.50 23.14 -0.58
C LYS A 56 -36.56 22.98 0.95
N GLY A 57 -35.45 23.27 1.62
CA GLY A 57 -35.33 23.35 3.09
C GLY A 57 -34.28 22.36 3.61
N ASN A 58 -33.21 22.75 4.30
CA ASN A 58 -33.20 23.63 5.45
C ASN A 58 -31.79 24.27 5.59
N SER A 59 -31.66 25.57 5.32
CA SER A 59 -30.49 26.33 5.75
C SER A 59 -30.66 26.63 7.24
N ALA A 60 -30.04 25.81 8.08
CA ALA A 60 -29.82 26.15 9.48
C ALA A 60 -28.62 27.10 9.57
N GLN A 61 -28.89 28.24 10.16
CA GLN A 61 -28.02 29.38 10.41
C GLN A 61 -26.83 29.00 11.34
N PRO A 62 -25.67 29.68 11.22
CA PRO A 62 -24.54 29.48 12.12
C PRO A 62 -24.85 30.10 13.49
N GLU A 63 -24.90 29.27 14.53
CA GLU A 63 -24.94 29.71 15.92
C GLU A 63 -23.58 30.32 16.30
N LYS A 64 -23.64 31.62 16.48
CA LYS A 64 -22.66 32.50 17.11
C LYS A 64 -22.48 32.07 18.58
N SER A 65 -21.28 31.62 18.96
CA SER A 65 -20.89 31.51 20.36
C SER A 65 -19.75 32.50 20.62
N GLU A 66 -20.12 33.58 21.29
CA GLU A 66 -19.31 34.74 21.65
C GLU A 66 -18.94 34.63 23.13
N LEU A 67 -17.64 34.79 23.40
CA LEU A 67 -17.00 35.24 24.66
C LEU A 67 -17.09 34.35 25.92
N ALA A 68 -15.93 33.83 26.31
CA ALA A 68 -15.46 33.94 27.69
C ALA A 68 -13.97 34.29 27.68
N SER A 69 -13.72 35.56 28.00
CA SER A 69 -12.45 36.16 28.35
C SER A 69 -11.86 35.52 29.61
N VAL A 70 -10.62 35.04 29.54
CA VAL A 70 -9.70 35.05 30.68
C VAL A 70 -8.33 35.49 30.15
N GLU A 71 -7.98 36.72 30.49
CA GLU A 71 -6.63 37.26 30.41
C GLU A 71 -5.89 36.97 31.73
N THR A 72 -4.56 37.09 31.68
CA THR A 72 -3.54 37.10 32.77
C THR A 72 -2.92 35.70 33.00
N SER A 73 -1.62 35.45 32.85
CA SER A 73 -0.45 36.32 33.02
C SER A 73 0.73 35.89 32.13
N ARG A 74 1.39 36.89 31.54
CA ARG A 74 2.80 36.83 31.12
C ARG A 74 3.65 36.92 32.39
N SER A 75 4.54 35.97 32.60
CA SER A 75 5.65 36.10 33.55
C SER A 75 6.92 35.82 32.76
N ASP A 76 7.62 36.89 32.41
CA ASP A 76 9.03 36.87 32.03
C ASP A 76 9.83 36.57 33.31
N ASP A 77 10.71 35.56 33.27
CA ASP A 77 12.07 35.73 33.78
C ASP A 77 13.01 34.62 33.28
N ALA A 78 14.15 35.05 32.74
CA ALA A 78 15.28 34.21 32.37
C ALA A 78 16.26 34.15 33.57
N PRO A 79 17.17 33.17 33.63
CA PRO A 79 18.44 33.40 32.95
C PRO A 79 19.02 32.19 32.23
N ALA A 80 19.84 32.53 31.25
CA ALA A 80 20.63 31.65 30.42
C ALA A 80 21.50 30.67 31.24
N ALA A 81 21.35 29.38 30.94
CA ALA A 81 22.42 28.40 31.06
C ALA A 81 22.75 27.93 29.63
N VAL A 82 23.77 28.55 29.04
CA VAL A 82 24.41 28.11 27.81
C VAL A 82 25.21 26.83 28.09
N SER A 83 24.56 25.68 27.97
CA SER A 83 25.24 24.42 27.70
C SER A 83 25.29 24.23 26.18
N PRO A 84 26.45 23.92 25.57
CA PRO A 84 26.48 23.50 24.18
C PRO A 84 25.71 22.19 24.09
N VAL A 85 24.46 22.28 23.61
CA VAL A 85 23.72 21.12 23.13
C VAL A 85 24.56 20.58 21.99
N SER A 86 25.30 19.52 22.33
CA SER A 86 25.82 18.52 21.42
C SER A 86 24.90 18.46 20.20
N GLU A 87 25.46 18.72 19.02
CA GLU A 87 24.87 18.30 17.75
C GLU A 87 24.67 16.77 17.84
N ALA A 88 23.59 16.38 18.51
CA ALA A 88 23.03 15.06 18.44
C ALA A 88 22.66 14.93 16.98
N LEU A 89 23.54 14.27 16.22
CA LEU A 89 23.33 13.73 14.89
C LEU A 89 21.89 13.22 14.81
N ALA A 90 20.97 14.09 14.38
CA ALA A 90 19.63 13.69 14.08
C ALA A 90 19.79 12.62 13.00
N PRO A 91 19.27 11.40 13.21
CA PRO A 91 19.50 10.34 12.26
C PRO A 91 18.99 10.80 10.90
N ALA A 92 19.91 10.90 9.93
CA ALA A 92 19.58 11.39 8.61
C ALA A 92 18.49 10.48 8.01
N MET A 93 17.31 11.05 7.81
CA MET A 93 16.22 10.37 7.12
C MET A 93 16.65 10.08 5.69
N ALA A 94 16.37 8.86 5.22
CA ALA A 94 16.66 8.48 3.86
C ALA A 94 15.63 9.06 2.89
N GLU A 95 16.07 9.35 1.67
CA GLU A 95 15.20 9.73 0.56
C GLU A 95 14.40 8.48 0.11
N LEU A 96 13.08 8.54 0.27
CA LEU A 96 12.19 7.41 -0.04
C LEU A 96 11.98 7.21 -1.55
N ASP A 97 12.16 8.23 -2.39
CA ASP A 97 11.87 8.18 -3.83
C ASP A 97 12.75 7.15 -4.58
N ARG A 98 13.96 6.92 -4.08
CA ARG A 98 14.91 5.93 -4.61
C ARG A 98 14.83 4.58 -3.90
N LEU A 99 13.86 4.42 -3.00
CA LEU A 99 13.56 3.18 -2.29
C LEU A 99 12.18 2.69 -2.70
N ARG A 100 12.07 1.46 -3.23
CA ARG A 100 10.76 0.93 -3.65
C ARG A 100 10.56 -0.54 -3.34
N ILE A 101 9.31 -0.87 -3.02
CA ILE A 101 8.86 -2.26 -2.93
C ILE A 101 8.63 -2.76 -4.36
N SER A 102 9.52 -3.63 -4.82
CA SER A 102 9.51 -4.15 -6.20
C SER A 102 8.56 -5.34 -6.40
N SER A 103 8.27 -6.07 -5.33
CA SER A 103 7.28 -7.14 -5.29
C SER A 103 6.79 -7.29 -3.86
N GLN A 104 5.54 -7.70 -3.72
CA GLN A 104 4.95 -8.04 -2.42
C GLN A 104 3.95 -9.16 -2.57
N THR A 105 3.92 -10.02 -1.58
CA THR A 105 2.88 -11.02 -1.35
C THR A 105 2.57 -11.02 0.13
N TRP A 106 1.38 -11.48 0.46
CA TRP A 106 0.97 -11.57 1.85
C TRP A 106 0.13 -12.82 2.03
N ARG A 107 0.04 -13.29 3.27
CA ARG A 107 -0.83 -14.38 3.66
C ARG A 107 -1.22 -14.25 5.11
N ARG A 108 -2.35 -14.84 5.47
CA ARG A 108 -2.73 -15.05 6.88
C ARG A 108 -1.99 -16.28 7.42
N GLY A 109 -1.56 -16.21 8.67
CA GLY A 109 -0.95 -17.29 9.44
C GLY A 109 -1.49 -17.32 10.87
N GLY A 110 -0.98 -18.23 11.71
CA GLY A 110 -1.37 -18.30 13.13
C GLY A 110 -2.89 -18.40 13.33
N LEU A 111 -3.52 -19.44 12.76
CA LEU A 111 -4.97 -19.66 12.75
C LEU A 111 -5.78 -18.60 11.96
N GLY A 112 -5.11 -17.82 11.11
CA GLY A 112 -5.77 -16.86 10.21
C GLY A 112 -5.80 -15.43 10.74
N SER A 113 -5.27 -15.15 11.93
CA SER A 113 -5.28 -13.80 12.52
C SER A 113 -3.97 -13.04 12.33
N LYS A 114 -2.83 -13.70 12.06
CA LYS A 114 -1.54 -13.02 11.85
C LYS A 114 -1.32 -12.68 10.39
N ALA A 115 -0.93 -11.45 10.10
CA ALA A 115 -0.53 -11.04 8.76
C ALA A 115 0.97 -11.26 8.56
N LEU A 116 1.31 -12.13 7.61
CA LEU A 116 2.68 -12.40 7.18
C LEU A 116 2.88 -11.80 5.79
N VAL A 117 3.82 -10.87 5.66
CA VAL A 117 4.15 -10.21 4.40
C VAL A 117 5.52 -10.67 3.93
N THR A 118 5.64 -10.97 2.65
CA THR A 118 6.91 -11.19 1.97
C THR A 118 7.05 -10.13 0.89
N PHE A 119 8.09 -9.32 0.93
CA PHE A 119 8.30 -8.29 -0.07
C PHE A 119 9.77 -8.09 -0.36
N THR A 120 10.05 -7.51 -1.52
CA THR A 120 11.42 -7.27 -1.97
C THR A 120 11.65 -5.77 -2.14
N LEU A 121 12.50 -5.23 -1.26
CA LEU A 121 12.91 -3.83 -1.25
C LEU A 121 14.08 -3.62 -2.20
N ARG A 122 13.97 -2.63 -3.08
CA ARG A 122 15.06 -2.17 -3.94
C ARG A 122 15.54 -0.82 -3.46
N ASN A 123 16.83 -0.73 -3.15
CA ASN A 123 17.52 0.49 -2.76
C ASN A 123 18.38 0.97 -3.94
N ASP A 124 17.93 1.98 -4.66
CA ASP A 124 18.67 2.62 -5.74
C ASP A 124 19.50 3.82 -5.24
N ASN A 125 19.59 4.06 -3.93
CA ASN A 125 20.50 5.05 -3.35
C ASN A 125 21.97 4.61 -3.45
N ASP A 126 22.86 5.60 -3.33
CA ASP A 126 24.33 5.47 -3.19
C ASP A 126 24.77 5.24 -1.73
N TYR A 127 23.81 5.05 -0.82
CA TYR A 127 24.04 4.70 0.59
C TYR A 127 23.15 3.52 1.01
N ALA A 128 23.59 2.81 2.04
CA ALA A 128 22.78 1.77 2.67
C ALA A 128 21.68 2.41 3.54
N VAL A 129 20.54 1.73 3.63
CA VAL A 129 19.39 2.16 4.45
C VAL A 129 19.07 1.11 5.51
N LYS A 130 18.55 1.54 6.66
CA LYS A 130 18.12 0.67 7.76
C LYS A 130 16.87 1.23 8.42
N ASP A 131 16.30 0.48 9.35
CA ASP A 131 15.10 0.86 10.10
C ASP A 131 13.95 1.28 9.17
N VAL A 132 13.72 0.46 8.14
CA VAL A 132 12.70 0.73 7.14
C VAL A 132 11.33 0.51 7.76
N GLU A 133 10.54 1.57 7.83
CA GLU A 133 9.15 1.49 8.27
C GLU A 133 8.23 1.24 7.08
N ILE A 134 7.47 0.16 7.19
CA ILE A 134 6.41 -0.19 6.26
C ILE A 134 5.05 0.01 6.91
N VAL A 135 4.08 0.47 6.13
CA VAL A 135 2.66 0.44 6.49
C VAL A 135 1.91 -0.38 5.46
N CYS A 136 1.19 -1.39 5.93
CA CYS A 136 0.34 -2.24 5.13
C CYS A 136 -1.12 -1.94 5.41
N ALA A 137 -1.85 -1.56 4.36
CA ALA A 137 -3.29 -1.41 4.38
C ALA A 137 -3.95 -2.74 3.98
N PHE A 138 -4.92 -3.17 4.79
CA PHE A 138 -5.69 -4.39 4.57
C PHE A 138 -7.13 -4.03 4.19
N ALA A 139 -7.65 -4.74 3.20
CA ALA A 139 -8.99 -4.53 2.69
C ALA A 139 -9.74 -5.85 2.50
N ARG A 140 -11.06 -5.77 2.46
CA ARG A 140 -11.94 -6.86 2.07
C ARG A 140 -11.85 -7.12 0.57
N ARG A 141 -12.50 -8.18 0.12
CA ARG A 141 -12.58 -8.55 -1.31
C ARG A 141 -13.24 -7.46 -2.17
N ASP A 142 -14.20 -6.75 -1.62
CA ASP A 142 -14.88 -5.61 -2.26
C ASP A 142 -14.04 -4.32 -2.28
N GLY A 143 -12.82 -4.35 -1.73
CA GLY A 143 -11.93 -3.21 -1.64
C GLY A 143 -12.17 -2.31 -0.41
N SER A 144 -13.17 -2.59 0.42
CA SER A 144 -13.41 -1.79 1.62
C SER A 144 -12.22 -1.88 2.58
N HIS A 145 -11.75 -0.74 3.07
CA HIS A 145 -10.68 -0.69 4.06
C HIS A 145 -11.09 -1.39 5.37
N LEU A 146 -10.16 -2.09 6.00
CA LEU A 146 -10.37 -2.72 7.31
C LEU A 146 -9.43 -2.15 8.36
N THR A 147 -8.13 -2.14 8.06
CA THR A 147 -7.12 -1.76 9.04
C THR A 147 -5.78 -1.45 8.38
N ASN A 148 -4.96 -0.66 9.06
CA ASN A 148 -3.57 -0.43 8.71
C ASN A 148 -2.68 -1.02 9.81
N ARG A 149 -1.57 -1.64 9.42
CA ARG A 149 -0.54 -2.12 10.35
C ARG A 149 0.83 -1.63 9.92
N SER A 150 1.60 -1.10 10.86
CA SER A 150 2.97 -0.66 10.63
C SER A 150 3.98 -1.65 11.20
N ARG A 151 5.17 -1.68 10.60
CA ARG A 151 6.31 -2.44 11.12
C ARG A 151 7.61 -1.76 10.73
N VAL A 152 8.50 -1.58 11.70
CA VAL A 152 9.89 -1.18 11.46
C VAL A 152 10.76 -2.43 11.27
N LEU A 153 11.61 -2.39 10.24
CA LEU A 153 12.54 -3.45 9.87
C LEU A 153 13.96 -2.97 10.12
N ALA A 154 14.58 -3.53 11.15
CA ALA A 154 15.92 -3.12 11.58
C ALA A 154 17.02 -3.52 10.58
N ASP A 155 16.82 -4.60 9.82
CA ASP A 155 17.90 -5.11 8.98
C ASP A 155 18.27 -4.12 7.86
N PRO A 156 19.58 -3.85 7.67
CA PRO A 156 20.01 -2.93 6.63
C PRO A 156 19.81 -3.51 5.23
N VAL A 157 19.67 -2.61 4.26
CA VAL A 157 19.66 -2.86 2.81
C VAL A 157 20.79 -2.07 2.19
N SER A 158 21.76 -2.77 1.61
CA SER A 158 22.96 -2.17 1.00
C SER A 158 22.61 -1.19 -0.13
N MET A 159 23.53 -0.27 -0.44
CA MET A 159 23.40 0.64 -1.58
C MET A 159 23.26 -0.13 -2.90
N LYS A 160 22.52 0.45 -3.85
CA LYS A 160 22.31 -0.12 -5.21
C LYS A 160 21.93 -1.61 -5.23
N SER A 161 21.19 -2.06 -4.22
CA SER A 161 20.92 -3.48 -3.99
C SER A 161 19.43 -3.78 -3.86
N ARG A 162 19.13 -5.07 -3.71
CA ARG A 162 17.77 -5.57 -3.48
C ARG A 162 17.80 -6.59 -2.35
N LYS A 163 16.88 -6.46 -1.40
CA LYS A 163 16.73 -7.38 -0.26
C LYS A 163 15.30 -7.85 -0.14
N THR A 164 15.12 -9.16 0.05
CA THR A 164 13.81 -9.76 0.29
C THR A 164 13.62 -9.99 1.77
N PHE A 165 12.54 -9.42 2.31
CA PHE A 165 12.07 -9.65 3.66
C PHE A 165 10.95 -10.70 3.59
N ALA A 166 11.24 -11.91 4.06
CA ALA A 166 10.32 -13.04 3.92
C ALA A 166 9.52 -13.29 5.20
N ARG A 167 8.20 -13.46 5.07
CA ARG A 167 7.27 -13.83 6.16
C ARG A 167 7.37 -12.91 7.39
N ILE A 168 7.57 -11.61 7.16
CA ILE A 168 7.55 -10.61 8.22
C ILE A 168 6.15 -10.54 8.82
N THR A 169 6.07 -10.67 10.14
CA THR A 169 4.81 -10.44 10.86
C THR A 169 4.60 -8.95 11.04
N VAL A 170 3.54 -8.42 10.44
CA VAL A 170 3.17 -6.99 10.57
C VAL A 170 2.11 -6.74 11.63
N GLY A 171 1.51 -7.81 12.17
CA GLY A 171 0.55 -7.74 13.27
C GLY A 171 -0.63 -8.67 13.07
N PHE A 172 -1.70 -8.42 13.84
CA PHE A 172 -2.96 -9.14 13.73
C PHE A 172 -3.96 -8.39 12.85
N VAL A 173 -4.70 -9.13 12.02
CA VAL A 173 -5.67 -8.58 11.06
C VAL A 173 -7.02 -9.28 11.20
N ASN A 174 -8.06 -8.60 10.74
CA ASN A 174 -9.41 -9.16 10.66
C ASN A 174 -9.42 -10.38 9.72
N VAL A 175 -10.17 -11.41 10.08
CA VAL A 175 -10.31 -12.65 9.29
C VAL A 175 -10.86 -12.41 7.88
N ASN A 176 -11.62 -11.33 7.69
CA ASN A 176 -12.22 -10.93 6.41
C ASN A 176 -11.27 -10.13 5.51
N ALA A 177 -10.03 -9.86 5.94
CA ALA A 177 -9.05 -9.20 5.08
C ALA A 177 -8.63 -10.14 3.96
N ASP A 178 -8.92 -9.80 2.70
CA ASP A 178 -8.59 -10.61 1.53
C ASP A 178 -7.52 -9.95 0.63
N GLN A 179 -7.25 -8.67 0.85
CA GLN A 179 -6.25 -7.91 0.11
C GLN A 179 -5.33 -7.17 1.07
N ALA A 180 -4.07 -6.99 0.65
CA ALA A 180 -3.11 -6.15 1.37
C ALA A 180 -2.19 -5.42 0.39
N LYS A 181 -1.88 -4.17 0.70
CA LYS A 181 -0.89 -3.37 -0.02
C LYS A 181 0.01 -2.67 0.99
N CYS A 182 1.32 -2.90 0.88
CA CYS A 182 2.31 -2.24 1.71
C CYS A 182 2.95 -1.07 0.98
N SER A 183 3.35 -0.07 1.76
CA SER A 183 4.01 1.14 1.33
C SER A 183 5.13 1.48 2.30
N LEU A 184 6.14 2.20 1.81
CA LEU A 184 7.24 2.71 2.63
C LEU A 184 6.83 4.05 3.22
N VAL A 185 7.09 4.24 4.51
CA VAL A 185 6.73 5.48 5.21
C VAL A 185 7.96 6.19 5.76
N ALA A 186 8.97 5.43 6.20
CA ALA A 186 10.23 5.99 6.66
C ALA A 186 11.38 5.01 6.42
N ALA A 187 12.60 5.54 6.37
CA ALA A 187 13.84 4.78 6.42
C ALA A 187 14.95 5.71 6.92
N ARG A 188 16.01 5.14 7.49
CA ARG A 188 17.19 5.88 7.98
C ARG A 188 18.42 5.51 7.15
N ARG A 189 19.35 6.45 6.98
CA ARG A 189 20.68 6.11 6.45
C ARG A 189 21.42 5.20 7.45
N ALA A 190 22.06 4.15 6.95
CA ALA A 190 22.70 3.12 7.77
C ALA A 190 24.07 3.53 8.30
#